data_AF-A0A2Y9TYZ1-F1
#
_entry.id   AF-A0A2Y9TYZ1-F1
#
_cell.length_a   1.000
_cell.length_b   1.000
_cell.length_c   1.000
_cell.angle_alpha   90.00
_cell.angle_beta   90.00
_cell.angle_gamma   90.00
#
_symmetry.space_group_name_H-M   'P 1'
#
loop_
_entity.id
_entity.type
_entity.pdbx_description
1 polymer ?
#
loop_
_entity_poly.entity_id
_entity_poly.type
_entity_poly.pdbx_seq_one_letter_code
_entity_poly.pdbx_strand_id
1 'polypeptide(L)'
;MTQQFELSEKSELSLEEKEHHLIRMAELTDDPAYMLALIDIYLTEQWQPQQLWHWLNKLLARDYLPAYLVLAQLYLSGNTVELDLDKAAEIFGQLIERYSQGENTEANHHQLAFCHLSLARISHTQHHTAPMLMHYFYALQFDSVEAAEDLAAIFSLDMAKNSQQTDSLVILQCVFLTLSAVFLQQQSDDNNDEQQQQILLHRYAERKGQIQENITRYQLTASQRDDIRQRVRLWNEGEHQALMEDVVSYINS
;
A
#
# COMPACT_ATOMS: atom_id res chain seq x y z
N MET A 1 -42.25 -14.52 36.78
CA MET A 1 -41.98 -15.19 35.50
C MET A 1 -41.98 -14.08 34.45
N THR A 2 -40.95 -13.26 34.23
CA THR A 2 -39.49 -13.46 34.22
C THR A 2 -39.03 -14.56 33.28
N GLN A 3 -38.97 -14.19 32.00
CA GLN A 3 -37.99 -14.56 30.97
C GLN A 3 -38.15 -13.43 29.93
N GLN A 4 -37.48 -12.27 30.07
CA GLN A 4 -36.08 -12.10 29.66
C GLN A 4 -35.75 -12.95 28.45
N PHE A 5 -36.32 -12.58 27.30
CA PHE A 5 -35.65 -12.77 26.02
C PHE A 5 -34.49 -11.78 25.99
N GLU A 6 -33.40 -12.17 26.65
CA GLU A 6 -32.06 -11.74 26.29
C GLU A 6 -31.82 -12.18 24.84
N LEU A 7 -32.16 -11.32 23.88
CA LEU A 7 -31.55 -11.36 22.55
C LEU A 7 -30.30 -10.48 22.60
N SER A 8 -29.39 -10.84 23.50
CA SER A 8 -27.98 -10.51 23.39
C SER A 8 -27.32 -11.60 22.57
N GLU A 9 -27.06 -11.30 21.31
CA GLU A 9 -25.82 -11.64 20.60
C GLU A 9 -26.00 -11.14 19.17
N LYS A 10 -25.11 -10.26 18.71
CA LYS A 10 -24.94 -9.96 17.29
C LYS A 10 -24.65 -11.28 16.60
N SER A 11 -25.65 -11.97 16.05
CA SER A 11 -25.39 -13.13 15.20
C SER A 11 -24.77 -12.60 13.92
N GLU A 12 -23.45 -12.66 13.82
CA GLU A 12 -22.80 -12.54 12.53
C GLU A 12 -23.44 -13.56 11.60
N LEU A 13 -24.01 -13.09 10.49
CA LEU A 13 -24.49 -13.96 9.43
C LEU A 13 -23.36 -14.93 9.06
N SER A 14 -23.71 -16.20 8.87
CA SER A 14 -22.75 -17.16 8.33
C SER A 14 -22.27 -16.70 6.94
N LEU A 15 -21.08 -17.15 6.53
CA LEU A 15 -20.53 -16.81 5.21
C LEU A 15 -21.50 -17.14 4.08
N GLU A 16 -22.16 -18.30 4.15
CA GLU A 16 -23.17 -18.74 3.18
C GLU A 16 -24.39 -17.79 3.13
N GLU A 17 -24.87 -17.32 4.29
CA GLU A 17 -25.99 -16.36 4.34
C GLU A 17 -25.58 -14.99 3.79
N LYS A 18 -24.34 -14.54 4.07
CA LYS A 18 -23.78 -13.31 3.50
C LYS A 18 -23.67 -13.41 1.98
N GLU A 19 -23.07 -14.48 1.48
CA GLU A 19 -22.94 -14.74 0.04
C GLU A 19 -24.32 -14.75 -0.64
N HIS A 20 -25.28 -15.50 -0.08
CA HIS A 20 -26.62 -15.61 -0.66
C HIS A 20 -27.36 -14.26 -0.67
N HIS A 21 -27.19 -13.46 0.38
CA HIS A 21 -27.73 -12.10 0.42
C HIS A 21 -27.09 -11.21 -0.66
N LEU A 22 -25.76 -11.23 -0.77
CA LEU A 22 -25.02 -10.44 -1.75
C LEU A 22 -25.36 -10.82 -3.19
N ILE A 23 -25.48 -12.12 -3.50
CA ILE A 23 -25.93 -12.60 -4.83
C ILE A 23 -27.30 -12.02 -5.14
N ARG A 24 -28.27 -12.18 -4.23
CA ARG A 24 -29.63 -11.67 -4.42
C ARG A 24 -29.64 -10.17 -4.65
N MET A 25 -28.88 -9.41 -3.87
CA MET A 25 -28.80 -7.97 -4.01
C MET A 25 -28.13 -7.56 -5.32
N ALA A 26 -27.01 -8.18 -5.67
CA ALA A 26 -26.31 -7.94 -6.94
C ALA A 26 -27.20 -8.24 -8.17
N GLU A 27 -28.03 -9.28 -8.12
CA GLU A 27 -28.97 -9.61 -9.21
C GLU A 27 -30.18 -8.65 -9.26
N LEU A 28 -30.68 -8.23 -8.10
CA LEU A 28 -31.88 -7.38 -8.02
C LEU A 28 -31.59 -5.92 -8.35
N THR A 29 -30.51 -5.37 -7.78
CA THR A 29 -30.19 -3.94 -7.88
C THR A 29 -29.17 -3.66 -8.97
N ASP A 30 -28.46 -4.69 -9.41
CA ASP A 30 -27.36 -4.55 -10.34
C ASP A 30 -26.24 -3.62 -9.82
N ASP A 31 -26.12 -3.47 -8.50
CA ASP A 31 -25.18 -2.53 -7.87
C ASP A 31 -23.74 -3.09 -7.85
N PRO A 32 -22.74 -2.35 -8.39
CA PRO A 32 -21.34 -2.74 -8.39
C PRO A 32 -20.75 -3.06 -7.01
N ALA A 33 -21.23 -2.43 -5.94
CA ALA A 33 -20.70 -2.64 -4.59
C ALA A 33 -20.95 -4.08 -4.11
N TYR A 34 -22.13 -4.65 -4.40
CA TYR A 34 -22.42 -6.05 -4.06
C TYR A 34 -21.60 -7.02 -4.90
N MET A 35 -21.37 -6.71 -6.17
CA MET A 35 -20.52 -7.54 -7.05
C MET A 35 -19.06 -7.53 -6.58
N LEU A 36 -18.53 -6.37 -6.17
CA LEU A 36 -17.20 -6.29 -5.57
C LEU A 36 -17.09 -7.07 -4.26
N ALA A 37 -18.09 -6.98 -3.39
CA ALA A 37 -18.09 -7.74 -2.13
C ALA A 37 -18.09 -9.26 -2.39
N LEU A 38 -18.82 -9.73 -3.42
CA LEU A 38 -18.76 -11.13 -3.85
C LEU A 38 -17.37 -11.51 -4.37
N ILE A 39 -16.74 -10.66 -5.18
CA ILE A 39 -15.37 -10.85 -5.66
C ILE A 39 -14.40 -10.99 -4.48
N ASP A 40 -14.52 -10.13 -3.47
CA ASP A 40 -13.67 -10.18 -2.27
C ASP A 40 -13.84 -11.50 -1.49
N ILE A 41 -15.09 -11.92 -1.25
CA ILE A 41 -15.39 -13.23 -0.65
C ILE A 41 -14.74 -14.36 -1.45
N TYR A 42 -14.83 -14.33 -2.77
CA TYR A 42 -14.27 -15.38 -3.63
C TYR A 42 -12.74 -15.37 -3.74
N LEU A 43 -12.08 -14.27 -3.35
CA LEU A 43 -10.63 -14.18 -3.31
C LEU A 43 -10.05 -14.56 -1.94
N THR A 44 -10.76 -14.23 -0.86
CA THR A 44 -10.20 -14.27 0.50
C THR A 44 -10.77 -15.39 1.37
N GLU A 45 -12.07 -15.63 1.29
CA GLU A 45 -12.77 -16.53 2.21
C GLU A 45 -13.16 -17.86 1.55
N GLN A 46 -13.60 -17.82 0.29
CA GLN A 46 -14.17 -18.98 -0.39
C GLN A 46 -13.77 -19.01 -1.86
N TRP A 47 -12.59 -19.57 -2.14
CA TRP A 47 -12.03 -19.64 -3.48
C TRP A 47 -12.98 -20.27 -4.52
N GLN A 48 -13.58 -19.44 -5.38
CA GLN A 48 -14.48 -19.84 -6.45
C GLN A 48 -14.17 -19.09 -7.77
N PRO A 49 -13.17 -19.54 -8.55
CA PRO A 49 -12.72 -18.84 -9.76
C PRO A 49 -13.83 -18.55 -10.78
N GLN A 50 -14.76 -19.47 -10.98
CA GLN A 50 -15.83 -19.29 -11.96
C GLN A 50 -16.80 -18.17 -11.55
N GLN A 51 -17.16 -18.10 -10.27
CA GLN A 51 -18.03 -17.04 -9.74
C GLN A 51 -17.31 -15.70 -9.68
N LEU A 52 -16.04 -15.70 -9.28
CA LEU A 52 -15.16 -14.53 -9.36
C LEU A 52 -15.19 -13.92 -10.77
N TRP A 53 -14.91 -14.70 -11.81
CA TRP A 53 -14.91 -14.22 -13.19
C TRP A 53 -16.30 -13.81 -13.69
N HIS A 54 -17.37 -14.46 -13.22
CA HIS A 54 -18.73 -14.04 -13.55
C HIS A 54 -19.01 -12.58 -13.12
N TRP A 55 -18.73 -12.26 -11.85
CA TRP A 55 -18.96 -10.91 -11.32
C TRP A 55 -17.94 -9.91 -11.84
N LEU A 56 -16.67 -10.30 -11.94
CA LEU A 56 -15.60 -9.44 -12.45
C LEU A 56 -15.90 -8.99 -13.90
N ASN A 57 -16.32 -9.92 -14.77
CA ASN A 57 -16.66 -9.58 -16.15
C ASN A 57 -17.87 -8.63 -16.26
N LYS A 58 -18.86 -8.75 -15.36
CA LYS A 58 -19.98 -7.80 -15.29
C LYS A 58 -19.51 -6.39 -14.95
N LEU A 59 -18.59 -6.26 -14.00
CA LEU A 59 -18.04 -4.96 -13.61
C LEU A 59 -17.14 -4.36 -14.69
N LEU A 60 -16.28 -5.17 -15.32
CA LEU A 60 -15.41 -4.73 -16.43
C LEU A 60 -16.24 -4.24 -17.62
N ALA A 61 -17.35 -4.91 -17.94
CA ALA A 61 -18.27 -4.47 -19.00
C ALA A 61 -18.92 -3.10 -18.74
N ARG A 62 -18.91 -2.62 -17.49
CA ARG A 62 -19.39 -1.29 -17.08
C ARG A 62 -18.29 -0.27 -16.95
N ASP A 63 -17.07 -0.64 -17.28
CA ASP A 63 -15.89 0.20 -17.10
C ASP A 63 -15.71 0.68 -15.65
N TYR A 64 -16.07 -0.18 -14.68
CA TYR A 64 -15.99 0.13 -13.26
C TYR A 64 -14.56 0.00 -12.76
N LEU A 65 -13.93 1.13 -12.41
CA LEU A 65 -12.49 1.22 -12.08
C LEU A 65 -11.97 0.18 -11.07
N PRO A 66 -12.65 -0.09 -9.93
CA PRO A 66 -12.21 -1.12 -8.99
C PRO A 66 -12.06 -2.52 -9.61
N ALA A 67 -12.81 -2.86 -10.66
CA ALA A 67 -12.69 -4.14 -11.33
C ALA A 67 -11.37 -4.29 -12.10
N TYR A 68 -10.86 -3.21 -12.68
CA TYR A 68 -9.53 -3.21 -13.29
C TYR A 68 -8.43 -3.38 -12.25
N LEU A 69 -8.61 -2.83 -11.04
CA LEU A 69 -7.68 -3.02 -9.93
C LEU A 69 -7.60 -4.51 -9.56
N VAL A 70 -8.75 -5.17 -9.40
CA VAL A 70 -8.81 -6.62 -9.15
C VAL A 70 -8.15 -7.38 -10.29
N LEU A 71 -8.46 -7.06 -11.55
CA LEU A 71 -7.87 -7.71 -12.71
C LEU A 71 -6.34 -7.60 -12.74
N ALA A 72 -5.78 -6.43 -12.45
CA ALA A 72 -4.34 -6.22 -12.37
C ALA A 72 -3.71 -7.08 -11.26
N GLN A 73 -4.36 -7.18 -10.10
CA GLN A 73 -3.90 -8.04 -9.00
C GLN A 73 -3.94 -9.53 -9.35
N LEU A 74 -4.94 -9.98 -10.12
CA LEU A 74 -4.99 -11.37 -10.60
C LEU A 74 -3.80 -11.70 -11.51
N TYR A 75 -3.47 -10.81 -12.45
CA TYR A 75 -2.28 -10.96 -13.29
C TYR A 75 -0.97 -10.85 -12.51
N LEU A 76 -0.91 -10.00 -11.48
CA LEU A 76 0.26 -9.83 -10.61
C LEU A 76 0.52 -11.06 -9.73
N SER A 77 -0.54 -11.76 -9.31
CA SER A 77 -0.43 -12.92 -8.41
C SER A 77 -0.41 -14.26 -9.14
N GLY A 78 -0.84 -14.31 -10.40
CA GLY A 78 -1.09 -15.58 -11.11
C GLY A 78 -2.29 -16.35 -10.55
N ASN A 79 -3.18 -15.66 -9.83
CA ASN A 79 -4.39 -16.24 -9.26
C ASN A 79 -5.48 -16.34 -10.32
N THR A 80 -5.96 -17.55 -10.61
CA THR A 80 -6.96 -17.89 -11.67
C THR A 80 -6.55 -17.63 -13.12
N VAL A 81 -5.50 -16.86 -13.37
CA VAL A 81 -4.90 -16.57 -14.69
C VAL A 81 -3.40 -16.78 -14.62
N GLU A 82 -2.76 -16.96 -15.77
CA GLU A 82 -1.29 -17.00 -15.84
C GLU A 82 -0.70 -15.69 -15.31
N LEU A 83 0.37 -15.81 -14.51
CA LEU A 83 1.13 -14.67 -14.01
C LEU A 83 1.66 -13.86 -15.22
N ASP A 84 1.28 -12.59 -15.29
CA ASP A 84 1.66 -11.71 -16.39
C ASP A 84 1.93 -10.31 -15.84
N LEU A 85 3.21 -10.05 -15.54
CA LEU A 85 3.65 -8.79 -14.95
C LEU A 85 3.52 -7.61 -15.91
N ASP A 86 3.69 -7.83 -17.21
CA ASP A 86 3.60 -6.77 -18.21
C ASP A 86 2.14 -6.33 -18.37
N LYS A 87 1.20 -7.29 -18.37
CA LYS A 87 -0.22 -7.00 -18.39
C LYS A 87 -0.72 -6.35 -17.10
N ALA A 88 -0.24 -6.80 -15.95
CA ALA A 88 -0.52 -6.14 -14.67
C ALA A 88 -0.02 -4.69 -14.69
N ALA A 89 1.20 -4.45 -15.16
CA ALA A 89 1.79 -3.12 -15.26
C ALA A 89 1.01 -2.21 -16.22
N GLU A 90 0.59 -2.72 -17.38
CA GLU A 90 -0.26 -1.97 -18.32
C GLU A 90 -1.54 -1.49 -17.65
N ILE A 91 -2.25 -2.38 -16.95
CA ILE A 91 -3.52 -2.03 -16.28
C ILE A 91 -3.28 -1.04 -15.15
N PHE A 92 -2.23 -1.20 -14.34
CA PHE A 92 -1.90 -0.22 -13.29
C PHE A 92 -1.55 1.16 -13.86
N GLY A 93 -0.82 1.21 -14.99
CA GLY A 93 -0.53 2.46 -15.69
C GLY A 93 -1.81 3.17 -16.16
N GLN A 94 -2.73 2.42 -16.78
CA GLN A 94 -4.04 2.95 -17.17
C GLN A 94 -4.85 3.45 -15.97
N LEU A 95 -4.80 2.73 -14.84
CA LEU A 95 -5.49 3.15 -13.62
C LEU A 95 -4.93 4.47 -13.07
N ILE A 96 -3.61 4.65 -13.07
CA ILE A 96 -2.98 5.92 -12.65
C ILE A 96 -3.48 7.08 -13.49
N GLU A 97 -3.48 6.92 -14.81
CA GLU A 97 -3.98 7.96 -15.72
C GLU A 97 -5.44 8.31 -15.40
N ARG A 98 -6.29 7.30 -15.21
CA ARG A 98 -7.72 7.49 -14.94
C ARG A 98 -8.01 8.08 -13.55
N TYR A 99 -7.29 7.65 -12.52
CA TYR A 99 -7.41 8.22 -11.17
C TYR A 99 -6.88 9.66 -11.09
N SER A 100 -5.89 10.00 -11.92
CA SER A 100 -5.28 11.34 -11.97
C SER A 100 -6.12 12.36 -12.75
N GLN A 101 -6.97 11.91 -13.68
CA GLN A 101 -7.82 12.77 -14.53
C GLN A 101 -9.09 13.28 -13.83
N GLY A 102 -9.44 12.75 -12.66
CA GLY A 102 -10.62 13.19 -11.92
C GLY A 102 -10.43 14.56 -11.25
N GLU A 103 -11.51 15.33 -11.08
CA GLU A 103 -11.53 16.61 -10.33
C GLU A 103 -11.18 16.46 -8.84
N ASN A 104 -10.88 15.23 -8.38
CA ASN A 104 -10.75 14.86 -6.98
C ASN A 104 -9.54 13.93 -6.79
N THR A 105 -8.35 14.35 -7.23
CA THR A 105 -7.10 13.58 -7.04
C THR A 105 -6.92 13.18 -5.57
N GLU A 106 -7.27 14.06 -4.64
CA GLU A 106 -7.27 13.83 -3.19
C GLU A 106 -8.12 12.61 -2.78
N ALA A 107 -9.28 12.42 -3.41
CA ALA A 107 -10.15 11.27 -3.13
C ALA A 107 -9.57 9.93 -3.61
N ASN A 108 -8.58 9.97 -4.51
CA ASN A 108 -7.94 8.79 -5.10
C ASN A 108 -6.53 8.53 -4.58
N HIS A 109 -6.05 9.25 -3.55
CA HIS A 109 -4.69 9.12 -3.04
C HIS A 109 -4.34 7.67 -2.69
N HIS A 110 -5.25 6.95 -2.02
CA HIS A 110 -5.02 5.55 -1.66
C HIS A 110 -4.87 4.65 -2.90
N GLN A 111 -5.71 4.84 -3.91
CA GLN A 111 -5.67 4.08 -5.15
C GLN A 111 -4.40 4.40 -5.97
N LEU A 112 -4.01 5.67 -6.04
CA LEU A 112 -2.78 6.12 -6.70
C LEU A 112 -1.54 5.56 -6.00
N ALA A 113 -1.48 5.65 -4.66
CA ALA A 113 -0.43 5.03 -3.84
C ALA A 113 -0.30 3.53 -4.15
N PHE A 114 -1.42 2.81 -4.15
CA PHE A 114 -1.43 1.38 -4.42
C PHE A 114 -0.95 1.03 -5.84
N CYS A 115 -1.42 1.76 -6.86
CA CYS A 115 -1.00 1.51 -8.24
C CYS A 115 0.49 1.78 -8.43
N HIS A 116 1.00 2.89 -7.91
CA HIS A 116 2.42 3.20 -7.97
C HIS A 116 3.27 2.20 -7.19
N LEU A 117 2.87 1.79 -5.99
CA LEU A 117 3.56 0.76 -5.22
C LEU A 117 3.62 -0.57 -6.00
N SER A 118 2.52 -0.94 -6.66
CA SER A 118 2.46 -2.16 -7.47
C SER A 118 3.43 -2.10 -8.66
N LEU A 119 3.46 -0.98 -9.39
CA LEU A 119 4.41 -0.76 -10.48
C LEU A 119 5.87 -0.72 -9.99
N ALA A 120 6.13 -0.17 -8.81
CA ALA A 120 7.46 -0.16 -8.21
C ALA A 120 7.94 -1.59 -7.95
N ARG A 121 7.09 -2.45 -7.39
CA ARG A 121 7.38 -3.87 -7.12
C ARG A 121 7.54 -4.71 -8.38
N ILE A 122 6.73 -4.45 -9.42
CA ILE A 122 6.91 -5.07 -10.74
C ILE A 122 8.26 -4.67 -11.32
N SER A 123 8.57 -3.37 -11.34
CA SER A 123 9.85 -2.84 -11.84
C SER A 123 11.04 -3.39 -11.06
N HIS A 124 10.91 -3.54 -9.74
CA HIS A 124 11.92 -4.16 -8.89
C HIS A 124 12.17 -5.62 -9.30
N THR A 125 11.10 -6.39 -9.49
CA THR A 125 11.17 -7.80 -9.94
C THR A 125 11.82 -7.94 -11.31
N GLN A 126 11.60 -6.98 -12.20
CA GLN A 126 12.20 -6.93 -13.54
C GLN A 126 13.60 -6.27 -13.56
N HIS A 127 14.16 -5.89 -12.39
CA HIS A 127 15.45 -5.20 -12.27
C HIS A 127 15.54 -3.85 -13.01
N HIS A 128 14.41 -3.16 -13.18
CA HIS A 128 14.32 -1.83 -13.76
C HIS A 128 14.45 -0.74 -12.66
N THR A 129 15.68 -0.38 -12.29
CA THR A 129 15.96 0.51 -11.15
C THR A 129 15.31 1.90 -11.25
N ALA A 130 15.42 2.56 -12.41
CA ALA A 130 14.89 3.92 -12.54
C ALA A 130 13.34 3.98 -12.46
N PRO A 131 12.58 3.15 -13.21
CA PRO A 131 11.13 3.05 -13.03
C PRO A 131 10.71 2.63 -11.62
N MET A 132 11.44 1.70 -11.00
CA MET A 132 11.19 1.27 -9.61
C MET A 132 11.23 2.44 -8.64
N LEU A 133 12.33 3.22 -8.63
CA LEU A 133 12.48 4.35 -7.72
C LEU A 133 11.45 5.44 -8.00
N MET A 134 11.22 5.76 -9.27
CA MET A 134 10.24 6.75 -9.68
C MET A 134 8.86 6.42 -9.10
N HIS A 135 8.41 5.17 -9.24
CA HIS A 135 7.14 4.74 -8.71
C HIS A 135 7.10 4.67 -7.18
N TYR A 136 8.17 4.23 -6.51
CA TYR A 136 8.24 4.30 -5.05
C TYR A 136 8.11 5.73 -4.55
N PHE A 137 8.77 6.69 -5.19
CA PHE A 137 8.64 8.08 -4.79
C PHE A 137 7.25 8.67 -5.07
N TYR A 138 6.60 8.30 -6.17
CA TYR A 138 5.20 8.70 -6.36
C TYR A 138 4.30 8.11 -5.27
N ALA A 139 4.47 6.83 -4.90
CA ALA A 139 3.72 6.23 -3.81
C ALA A 139 3.99 6.92 -2.46
N LEU A 140 5.24 7.34 -2.19
CA LEU A 140 5.57 8.14 -1.01
C LEU A 140 4.88 9.50 -0.98
N GLN A 141 4.68 10.15 -2.14
CA GLN A 141 3.96 11.43 -2.22
C GLN A 141 2.48 11.31 -1.87
N PHE A 142 1.95 10.08 -1.89
CA PHE A 142 0.61 9.74 -1.43
C PHE A 142 0.63 9.07 -0.04
N ASP A 143 1.64 9.38 0.78
CA ASP A 143 1.80 8.92 2.17
C ASP A 143 1.75 7.39 2.33
N SER A 144 2.23 6.64 1.33
CA SER A 144 2.29 5.18 1.40
C SER A 144 3.32 4.72 2.43
N VAL A 145 2.81 4.15 3.53
CA VAL A 145 3.61 3.49 4.57
C VAL A 145 4.43 2.35 3.95
N GLU A 146 3.82 1.55 3.09
CA GLU A 146 4.45 0.40 2.44
C GLU A 146 5.59 0.83 1.51
N ALA A 147 5.45 1.94 0.77
CA ALA A 147 6.53 2.45 -0.07
C ALA A 147 7.74 2.89 0.77
N ALA A 148 7.49 3.55 1.91
CA ALA A 148 8.53 3.92 2.85
C ALA A 148 9.22 2.69 3.47
N GLU A 149 8.46 1.67 3.84
CA GLU A 149 9.00 0.42 4.37
C GLU A 149 9.82 -0.36 3.34
N ASP A 150 9.32 -0.49 2.10
CA ASP A 150 10.04 -1.13 1.00
C ASP A 150 11.36 -0.40 0.70
N LEU A 151 11.35 0.94 0.64
CA LEU A 151 12.57 1.74 0.43
C LEU A 151 13.55 1.61 1.60
N ALA A 152 13.07 1.61 2.85
CA ALA A 152 13.92 1.37 4.02
C ALA A 152 14.61 -0.01 3.95
N ALA A 153 13.92 -1.03 3.43
CA ALA A 153 14.51 -2.35 3.22
C ALA A 153 15.54 -2.35 2.09
N ILE A 154 15.27 -1.65 0.97
CA ILE A 154 16.21 -1.49 -0.15
C ILE A 154 17.53 -0.85 0.29
N PHE A 155 17.46 0.16 1.17
CA PHE A 155 18.65 0.83 1.72
C PHE A 155 19.17 0.20 3.02
N SER A 156 18.77 -1.03 3.34
CA SER A 156 19.36 -1.76 4.45
C SER A 156 20.81 -2.18 4.16
N LEU A 157 21.60 -2.32 5.22
CA LEU A 157 23.05 -2.50 5.15
C LEU A 157 23.55 -3.82 4.56
N ASP A 158 22.67 -4.79 4.31
CA ASP A 158 23.02 -6.03 3.61
C ASP A 158 23.58 -5.76 2.19
N MET A 159 23.44 -4.52 1.71
CA MET A 159 23.92 -4.03 0.42
C MET A 159 25.26 -3.26 0.47
N ALA A 160 25.86 -3.00 1.64
CA ALA A 160 27.05 -2.16 1.74
C ALA A 160 28.32 -2.85 1.22
N LYS A 161 28.97 -2.26 0.22
CA LYS A 161 30.27 -2.76 -0.29
C LYS A 161 31.46 -2.15 0.45
N ASN A 162 31.32 -0.90 0.93
CA ASN A 162 32.40 -0.10 1.52
C ASN A 162 31.90 0.73 2.72
N SER A 163 32.79 1.12 3.65
CA SER A 163 32.43 1.87 4.87
C SER A 163 31.80 3.24 4.65
N GLN A 164 32.12 3.94 3.55
CA GLN A 164 31.53 5.25 3.23
C GLN A 164 30.11 5.12 2.65
N GLN A 165 29.81 4.01 1.97
CA GLN A 165 28.45 3.68 1.53
C GLN A 165 27.58 3.25 2.72
N THR A 166 28.20 2.64 3.74
CA THR A 166 27.53 2.26 5.00
C THR A 166 26.84 3.45 5.67
N ASP A 167 27.52 4.60 5.81
CA ASP A 167 26.94 5.77 6.48
C ASP A 167 25.75 6.35 5.70
N SER A 168 25.87 6.44 4.37
CA SER A 168 24.80 6.97 3.52
C SER A 168 23.58 6.05 3.49
N LEU A 169 23.79 4.72 3.45
CA LEU A 169 22.73 3.72 3.54
C LEU A 169 21.96 3.81 4.86
N VAL A 170 22.66 3.89 5.98
CA VAL A 170 22.00 3.98 7.30
C VAL A 170 21.20 5.26 7.42
N ILE A 171 21.70 6.38 6.89
CA ILE A 171 20.96 7.64 6.86
C ILE A 171 19.68 7.47 6.04
N LEU A 172 19.77 7.01 4.79
CA LEU A 172 18.62 6.82 3.91
C LEU A 172 17.60 5.85 4.52
N GLN A 173 18.05 4.71 5.04
CA GLN A 173 17.20 3.75 5.75
C GLN A 173 16.46 4.43 6.91
N CYS A 174 17.15 5.21 7.74
CA CYS A 174 16.52 5.92 8.85
C CYS A 174 15.55 7.02 8.37
N VAL A 175 15.83 7.70 7.25
CA VAL A 175 14.88 8.66 6.64
C VAL A 175 13.59 7.94 6.29
N PHE A 176 13.65 6.84 5.56
CA PHE A 176 12.45 6.11 5.12
C PHE A 176 11.69 5.47 6.29
N LEU A 177 12.37 4.92 7.29
CA LEU A 177 11.71 4.46 8.52
C LEU A 177 11.01 5.61 9.26
N THR A 178 11.61 6.80 9.27
CA THR A 178 10.99 7.97 9.90
C THR A 178 9.77 8.45 9.11
N LEU A 179 9.83 8.47 7.78
CA LEU A 179 8.66 8.77 6.93
C LEU A 179 7.53 7.76 7.17
N SER A 180 7.83 6.46 7.20
CA SER A 180 6.88 5.40 7.54
C SER A 180 6.19 5.67 8.89
N ALA A 181 6.95 6.05 9.92
CA ALA A 181 6.39 6.40 11.23
C ALA A 181 5.52 7.66 11.19
N VAL A 182 5.89 8.68 10.42
CA VAL A 182 5.08 9.91 10.24
C VAL A 182 3.74 9.58 9.57
N PHE A 183 3.76 8.80 8.48
CA PHE A 183 2.55 8.40 7.77
C PHE A 183 1.62 7.55 8.63
N LEU A 184 2.16 6.61 9.42
CA LEU A 184 1.38 5.82 10.37
C LEU A 184 0.69 6.69 11.43
N GLN A 185 1.39 7.72 11.93
CA GLN A 185 0.80 8.67 12.89
C GLN A 185 -0.32 9.48 12.26
N GLN A 186 -0.12 10.02 11.04
CA GLN A 186 -1.14 10.78 10.31
C GLN A 186 -2.38 9.93 10.05
N GLN A 187 -2.20 8.71 9.51
CA GLN A 187 -3.29 7.78 9.27
C GLN A 187 -4.03 7.42 10.56
N SER A 188 -3.32 7.29 11.70
CA SER A 188 -3.94 7.07 13.01
C SER A 188 -4.77 8.26 13.49
N ASP A 189 -4.30 9.49 13.22
CA ASP A 189 -4.98 10.71 13.65
C ASP A 189 -6.27 10.95 12.85
N ASP A 190 -6.28 10.53 11.57
CA ASP A 190 -7.44 10.65 10.67
C ASP A 190 -8.46 9.51 10.78
N ASN A 191 -8.11 8.41 11.47
CA ASN A 191 -8.96 7.23 11.55
C ASN A 191 -10.00 7.32 12.67
N ASN A 192 -11.28 7.13 12.32
CA ASN A 192 -12.40 7.16 13.25
C ASN A 192 -12.71 5.79 13.88
N ASP A 193 -12.13 4.70 13.37
CA ASP A 193 -12.30 3.36 13.92
C ASP A 193 -11.25 3.09 15.00
N GLU A 194 -11.70 2.89 16.25
CA GLU A 194 -10.83 2.71 17.40
C GLU A 194 -9.93 1.46 17.28
N GLN A 195 -10.43 0.37 16.67
CA GLN A 195 -9.64 -0.85 16.51
C GLN A 195 -8.51 -0.64 15.49
N GLN A 196 -8.84 -0.04 14.34
CA GLN A 196 -7.85 0.29 13.32
C GLN A 196 -6.84 1.32 13.82
N GLN A 197 -7.29 2.32 14.58
CA GLN A 197 -6.40 3.29 15.21
C GLN A 197 -5.39 2.62 16.15
N GLN A 198 -5.82 1.68 17.00
CA GLN A 198 -4.89 0.94 17.88
C GLN A 198 -3.86 0.12 17.09
N ILE A 199 -4.27 -0.49 15.96
CA ILE A 199 -3.34 -1.21 15.08
C ILE A 199 -2.29 -0.25 14.50
N LEU A 200 -2.71 0.92 14.02
CA LEU A 200 -1.80 1.93 13.47
C LEU A 200 -0.83 2.47 14.52
N LEU A 201 -1.31 2.77 15.73
CA LEU A 201 -0.46 3.21 16.85
C LEU A 201 0.53 2.14 17.28
N HIS A 202 0.14 0.87 17.26
CA HIS A 202 1.04 -0.24 17.52
C HIS A 202 2.17 -0.30 16.47
N ARG A 203 1.83 -0.26 15.18
CA ARG A 203 2.82 -0.21 14.09
C ARG A 203 3.73 1.01 14.20
N TYR A 204 3.19 2.18 14.53
CA TYR A 204 3.98 3.39 14.76
C TYR A 204 5.01 3.19 15.89
N ALA A 205 4.61 2.58 17.01
CA ALA A 205 5.51 2.28 18.12
C ALA A 205 6.62 1.31 17.72
N GLU A 206 6.31 0.27 16.93
CA GLU A 206 7.30 -0.65 16.38
C GLU A 206 8.32 0.08 15.49
N ARG A 207 7.86 0.96 14.59
CA ARG A 207 8.75 1.75 13.72
C ARG A 207 9.66 2.67 14.52
N LYS A 208 9.13 3.34 15.55
CA LYS A 208 9.94 4.15 16.47
C LYS A 208 11.01 3.31 17.19
N GLY A 209 10.66 2.09 17.59
CA GLY A 209 11.60 1.12 18.16
C GLY A 209 12.74 0.77 17.21
N GLN A 210 12.44 0.47 15.94
CA GLN A 210 13.44 0.15 14.91
C GLN A 210 14.38 1.32 14.61
N ILE A 211 13.85 2.56 14.55
CA ILE A 211 14.68 3.75 14.39
C ILE A 211 15.67 3.88 15.55
N GLN A 212 15.21 3.70 16.79
CA GLN A 212 16.06 3.78 17.98
C GLN A 212 17.10 2.66 18.02
N GLU A 213 16.73 1.46 17.57
CA GLU A 213 17.65 0.34 17.42
C GLU A 213 18.74 0.66 16.40
N ASN A 214 18.39 1.18 15.22
CA ASN A 214 19.35 1.58 14.20
C ASN A 214 20.29 2.69 14.68
N ILE A 215 19.76 3.71 15.36
CA ILE A 215 20.57 4.77 15.98
C ILE A 215 21.63 4.17 16.92
N THR A 216 21.23 3.20 17.74
CA THR A 216 22.10 2.57 18.74
C THR A 216 23.11 1.63 18.08
N ARG A 217 22.63 0.77 17.18
CA ARG A 217 23.41 -0.25 16.47
C ARG A 217 24.51 0.38 15.62
N TYR A 218 24.20 1.48 14.93
CA TYR A 218 25.12 2.16 14.03
C TYR A 218 25.78 3.40 14.65
N GLN A 219 25.54 3.66 15.93
CA GLN A 219 26.17 4.74 16.69
C GLN A 219 26.03 6.11 15.99
N LEU A 220 24.82 6.40 15.47
CA LEU A 220 24.59 7.62 14.70
C LEU A 220 24.91 8.87 15.53
N THR A 221 25.76 9.72 14.96
CA THR A 221 26.18 10.98 15.58
C THR A 221 25.01 11.95 15.73
N ALA A 222 25.17 13.00 16.54
CA ALA A 222 24.18 14.08 16.59
C ALA A 222 23.96 14.71 15.21
N SER A 223 25.04 14.97 14.47
CA SER A 223 24.98 15.55 13.12
C SER A 223 24.19 14.67 12.13
N GLN A 224 24.42 13.35 12.15
CA GLN A 224 23.68 12.44 11.27
C GLN A 224 22.19 12.35 11.64
N ARG A 225 21.86 12.41 12.94
CA ARG A 225 20.46 12.46 13.37
C ARG A 225 19.77 13.76 12.97
N ASP A 226 20.49 14.87 12.99
CA ASP A 226 19.97 16.15 12.51
C ASP A 226 19.78 16.15 10.99
N ASP A 227 20.69 15.52 10.24
CA ASP A 227 20.55 15.31 8.78
C ASP A 227 19.29 14.50 8.45
N ILE A 228 19.06 13.37 9.14
CA ILE A 228 17.84 12.56 8.97
C ILE A 228 16.58 13.41 9.19
N ARG A 229 16.54 14.19 10.28
CA ARG A 229 15.39 15.07 10.58
C ARG A 229 15.20 16.14 9.52
N GLN A 230 16.28 16.72 9.02
CA GLN A 230 16.22 17.76 8.00
C GLN A 230 15.64 17.21 6.70
N ARG A 231 16.06 16.02 6.26
CA ARG A 231 15.51 15.39 5.04
C ARG A 231 14.03 15.06 5.17
N VAL A 232 13.60 14.50 6.30
CA VAL A 232 12.17 14.24 6.58
C VAL A 232 11.38 15.54 6.62
N ARG A 233 11.95 16.61 7.19
CA ARG A 233 11.33 17.93 7.21
C ARG A 233 11.14 18.49 5.80
N LEU A 234 12.19 18.47 4.98
CA LEU A 234 12.13 18.94 3.59
C LEU A 234 11.09 18.15 2.78
N TRP A 235 11.02 16.83 3.00
CA TRP A 235 9.97 16.00 2.41
C TRP A 235 8.57 16.51 2.76
N ASN A 236 8.27 16.70 4.05
CA ASN A 236 6.96 17.18 4.49
C ASN A 236 6.65 18.63 4.08
N GLU A 237 7.67 19.43 3.77
CA GLU A 237 7.54 20.79 3.21
C GLU A 237 7.30 20.78 1.68
N GLY A 238 7.26 19.60 1.05
CA GLY A 238 7.05 19.43 -0.40
C GLY A 238 8.33 19.47 -1.23
N GLU A 239 9.50 19.60 -0.61
CA GLU A 239 10.81 19.61 -1.27
C GLU A 239 11.33 18.18 -1.53
N HIS A 240 10.49 17.34 -2.15
CA HIS A 240 10.78 15.92 -2.39
C HIS A 240 12.05 15.67 -3.22
N GLN A 241 12.42 16.63 -4.09
CA GLN A 241 13.55 16.54 -5.01
C GLN A 241 14.89 16.32 -4.26
N ALA A 242 15.07 16.92 -3.09
CA ALA A 242 16.32 16.79 -2.33
C ALA A 242 16.59 15.32 -1.94
N LEU A 243 15.58 14.63 -1.41
CA LEU A 243 15.70 13.21 -1.04
C LEU A 243 15.87 12.31 -2.27
N MET A 244 15.18 12.63 -3.38
CA MET A 244 15.34 11.89 -4.64
C MET A 244 16.77 11.97 -5.19
N GLU A 245 17.35 13.17 -5.20
CA GLU A 245 18.73 13.40 -5.66
C GLU A 245 19.74 12.65 -4.80
N ASP A 246 19.56 12.63 -3.48
CA ASP A 246 20.40 11.86 -2.56
C ASP A 246 20.39 10.37 -2.88
N VAL A 247 19.19 9.81 -3.12
CA VAL A 247 19.03 8.39 -3.49
C VAL A 247 19.68 8.09 -4.83
N VAL A 248 19.47 8.94 -5.84
CA VAL A 248 20.09 8.77 -7.17
C VAL A 248 21.60 8.89 -7.08
N SER A 249 22.12 9.85 -6.30
CA SER A 249 23.54 10.02 -6.07
C SER A 249 24.16 8.79 -5.41
N TYR A 250 23.46 8.20 -4.44
CA TYR A 250 23.92 6.97 -3.78
C TYR A 250 23.98 5.79 -4.76
N ILE A 251 22.94 5.60 -5.58
CA ILE A 251 22.88 4.47 -6.53
C ILE A 251 23.95 4.57 -7.62
N ASN A 252 24.34 5.79 -8.00
CA ASN A 252 25.37 6.04 -9.01
C ASN A 252 26.81 6.00 -8.43
N SER A 253 26.99 5.87 -7.11
CA SER A 253 28.29 5.86 -6.42
C SER A 253 28.85 4.45 -6.21
#